data_AF-A0AAU7DXP3-F1
#
_entry.id   AF-A0AAU7DXP3-F1
#
_cell.length_a   1.000
_cell.length_b   1.000
_cell.length_c   1.000
_cell.angle_alpha   90.00
_cell.angle_beta   90.00
_cell.angle_gamma   90.00
#
_symmetry.space_group_name_H-M   'P 1'
#
loop_
_entity.id
_entity.type
_entity.pdbx_description
1 polymer ?
#
loop_
_entity_poly.entity_id
_entity_poly.type
_entity_poly.pdbx_seq_one_letter_code
_entity_poly.pdbx_strand_id
1 'polypeptide(L)'
;MEFDVLEDDAFFQLVLASLVEPTSKFDSVRVVEELGLQAAHLSTFKRPLIRCVQRDYRAVVASTYFDYSLKTSGLSLLLYHVTTLCFEAGNEDDLRKVGFSKERRVDPQIIVGLLVDRTGFP
;
A
#
# COMPACT_ATOMS: atom_id res chain seq x y z
N MET A 1 -14.20 9.84 -7.35
CA MET A 1 -12.91 9.86 -6.63
C MET A 1 -11.82 9.77 -7.68
N GLU A 2 -10.89 10.70 -7.69
CA GLU A 2 -9.75 10.65 -8.59
C GLU A 2 -8.68 9.77 -7.93
N PHE A 3 -8.35 8.65 -8.56
CA PHE A 3 -7.31 7.73 -8.07
C PHE A 3 -5.89 8.23 -8.39
N ASP A 4 -5.78 9.41 -9.02
CA ASP A 4 -4.53 9.97 -9.54
C ASP A 4 -3.91 11.03 -8.61
N VAL A 5 -4.33 11.09 -7.33
CA VAL A 5 -3.84 12.09 -6.37
C VAL A 5 -2.33 12.04 -6.12
N LEU A 6 -1.67 10.94 -6.49
CA LEU A 6 -0.23 10.76 -6.32
C LEU A 6 0.59 11.23 -7.53
N GLU A 7 -0.05 11.44 -8.68
CA GLU A 7 0.60 11.82 -9.95
C GLU A 7 1.87 10.98 -10.23
N ASP A 8 1.78 9.66 -10.03
CA ASP A 8 2.89 8.71 -10.20
C ASP A 8 2.41 7.48 -10.98
N ASP A 9 2.39 7.61 -12.30
CA ASP A 9 2.00 6.56 -13.24
C ASP A 9 2.74 5.24 -13.00
N ALA A 10 4.03 5.30 -12.66
CA ALA A 10 4.82 4.09 -12.42
C ALA A 10 4.40 3.38 -11.13
N PHE A 11 4.02 4.12 -10.09
CA PHE A 11 3.44 3.53 -8.88
C PHE A 11 2.04 2.97 -9.16
N PHE A 12 1.21 3.70 -9.91
CA PHE A 12 -0.11 3.22 -10.33
C PHE A 12 0.00 1.90 -11.11
N GLN A 13 0.89 1.85 -12.11
CA GLN A 13 1.15 0.66 -12.92
C GLN A 13 1.66 -0.52 -12.07
N LEU A 14 2.49 -0.28 -11.06
CA LEU A 14 2.92 -1.31 -10.10
C LEU A 14 1.78 -1.89 -9.27
N VAL A 15 0.90 -1.02 -8.77
CA VAL A 15 -0.28 -1.44 -8.00
C VAL A 15 -1.23 -2.22 -8.91
N LEU A 16 -1.50 -1.70 -10.12
CA LEU A 16 -2.34 -2.36 -11.11
C LEU A 16 -1.81 -3.76 -11.48
N ALA A 17 -0.52 -3.87 -11.79
CA ALA A 17 0.11 -5.16 -12.06
C ALA A 17 -0.05 -6.11 -10.88
N SER A 18 0.20 -5.66 -9.66
CA SER A 18 0.09 -6.49 -8.44
C SER A 18 -1.35 -6.96 -8.15
N LEU A 19 -2.36 -6.20 -8.57
CA LEU A 19 -3.78 -6.59 -8.45
C LEU A 19 -4.18 -7.64 -9.48
N VAL A 20 -3.61 -7.57 -10.68
CA VAL A 20 -3.89 -8.52 -11.78
C VAL A 20 -3.10 -9.81 -11.59
N GLU A 21 -1.80 -9.69 -11.41
CA GLU A 21 -0.87 -10.81 -11.24
C GLU A 21 0.22 -10.43 -10.22
N PRO A 22 0.21 -11.03 -9.01
CA PRO A 22 1.24 -10.79 -8.01
C PRO A 22 2.61 -11.33 -8.45
N THR A 23 3.37 -10.52 -9.17
CA THR A 23 4.68 -10.88 -9.75
C THR A 23 5.80 -9.96 -9.27
N SER A 24 7.03 -10.22 -9.70
CA SER A 24 8.18 -9.38 -9.39
C SER A 24 8.05 -7.98 -10.02
N LYS A 25 8.71 -6.97 -9.44
CA LYS A 25 8.74 -5.60 -10.00
C LYS A 25 9.19 -5.55 -11.46
N PHE A 26 10.07 -6.47 -11.85
CA PHE A 26 10.60 -6.54 -13.21
C PHE A 26 9.55 -7.13 -14.16
N ASP A 27 8.89 -8.21 -13.73
CA ASP A 27 7.85 -8.88 -14.52
C ASP A 27 6.52 -8.09 -14.54
N SER A 28 6.33 -7.13 -13.63
CA SER A 28 5.21 -6.18 -13.68
C SER A 28 5.14 -5.41 -15.00
N VAL A 29 6.27 -5.20 -15.69
CA VAL A 29 6.31 -4.55 -17.01
C VAL A 29 5.52 -5.35 -18.04
N ARG A 30 5.71 -6.68 -18.07
CA ARG A 30 4.97 -7.59 -18.95
C ARG A 30 3.46 -7.48 -18.68
N VAL A 31 3.06 -7.51 -17.41
CA VAL A 31 1.64 -7.41 -17.02
C VAL A 31 1.03 -6.09 -17.50
N VAL A 32 1.74 -4.97 -17.36
CA VAL A 32 1.27 -3.65 -17.82
C VAL A 32 1.12 -3.61 -19.34
N GLU A 33 2.07 -4.19 -20.08
CA GLU A 33 2.03 -4.27 -21.55
C GLU A 33 0.90 -5.19 -22.04
N GLU A 34 0.64 -6.32 -21.36
CA GLU A 34 -0.48 -7.23 -21.64
C GLU A 34 -1.85 -6.57 -21.42
N LEU A 35 -1.93 -5.60 -20.51
CA LEU A 35 -3.12 -4.76 -20.31
C LEU A 35 -3.27 -3.65 -21.38
N GLY A 36 -2.33 -3.55 -22.33
CA GLY A 36 -2.35 -2.56 -23.41
C GLY A 36 -1.87 -1.17 -23.01
N LEU A 37 -1.22 -1.04 -21.85
CA LEU A 37 -0.65 0.23 -21.37
C LEU A 37 0.82 0.36 -21.80
N GLN A 38 1.27 1.58 -22.04
CA GLN A 38 2.69 1.84 -22.21
C GLN A 38 3.38 1.81 -20.85
N ALA A 39 4.21 0.79 -20.62
CA ALA A 39 4.93 0.66 -19.36
C ALA A 39 5.87 1.85 -19.11
N ALA A 40 5.86 2.36 -17.89
CA ALA A 40 6.81 3.37 -17.45
C ALA A 40 8.25 2.84 -17.53
N HIS A 41 9.22 3.74 -17.64
CA HIS A 41 10.62 3.30 -17.77
C HIS A 41 11.07 2.46 -16.57
N LEU A 42 11.81 1.39 -16.84
CA LEU A 42 12.21 0.37 -15.85
C LEU A 42 13.03 0.95 -14.69
N SER A 43 13.73 2.08 -14.90
CA SER A 43 14.40 2.81 -13.82
C SER A 43 13.44 3.37 -12.76
N THR A 44 12.22 3.70 -13.18
CA THR A 44 11.16 4.25 -12.32
C THR A 44 10.51 3.15 -11.48
N PHE A 45 10.46 1.91 -11.99
CA PHE A 45 10.06 0.70 -11.26
C PHE A 45 11.07 0.26 -10.17
N LYS A 46 12.32 0.72 -10.23
CA LYS A 46 13.37 0.34 -9.27
C LYS A 46 13.32 1.10 -7.94
N ARG A 47 12.70 2.28 -7.89
CA ARG A 47 12.69 3.14 -6.69
C ARG A 47 11.29 3.58 -6.20
N PRO A 48 10.20 2.80 -6.36
CA PRO A 48 8.87 3.23 -5.94
C PRO A 48 8.82 3.48 -4.43
N LEU A 49 9.39 2.59 -3.61
CA LEU A 49 9.38 2.74 -2.16
C LEU A 49 10.11 4.00 -1.67
N ILE A 50 11.20 4.39 -2.34
CA ILE A 50 11.91 5.64 -2.02
C ILE A 50 11.00 6.83 -2.28
N ARG A 51 10.28 6.85 -3.42
CA ARG A 51 9.31 7.91 -3.72
C ARG A 51 8.15 7.92 -2.74
N CYS A 52 7.60 6.75 -2.39
CA CYS A 52 6.51 6.63 -1.41
C CYS A 52 6.86 7.29 -0.08
N VAL A 53 8.11 7.11 0.40
CA VAL A 53 8.59 7.72 1.64
C VAL A 53 8.89 9.21 1.45
N GLN A 54 9.63 9.58 0.40
CA GLN A 54 10.04 10.98 0.17
C GLN A 54 8.87 11.93 -0.09
N ARG A 55 7.81 11.44 -0.71
CA ARG A 55 6.61 12.21 -1.07
C ARG A 55 5.42 11.93 -0.16
N ASP A 56 5.62 11.17 0.92
CA ASP A 56 4.61 10.80 1.92
C ASP A 56 3.27 10.34 1.31
N TYR A 57 3.33 9.33 0.43
CA TYR A 57 2.13 8.81 -0.26
C TYR A 57 1.06 8.36 0.73
N ARG A 58 1.48 7.88 1.91
CA ARG A 58 0.56 7.48 2.97
C ARG A 58 -0.28 8.66 3.44
N ALA A 59 0.33 9.80 3.77
CA ALA A 59 -0.41 10.97 4.22
C ALA A 59 -1.35 11.49 3.12
N VAL A 60 -0.87 11.58 1.88
CA VAL A 60 -1.67 12.06 0.74
C VAL A 60 -2.90 11.18 0.49
N VAL A 61 -2.72 9.86 0.45
CA VAL A 61 -3.85 8.93 0.24
C VAL A 61 -4.80 8.98 1.44
N ALA A 62 -4.28 8.96 2.67
CA ALA A 62 -5.09 8.98 3.87
C ALA A 62 -5.93 10.27 3.99
N SER A 63 -5.35 11.44 3.71
CA SER A 63 -6.10 12.71 3.77
C SER A 63 -7.18 12.76 2.70
N THR A 64 -6.88 12.29 1.49
CA THR A 64 -7.84 12.28 0.38
C THR A 64 -9.04 11.39 0.68
N TYR A 65 -8.80 10.20 1.23
CA TYR A 65 -9.86 9.24 1.57
C TYR A 65 -10.67 9.72 2.78
N PHE A 66 -10.01 10.30 3.77
CA PHE A 66 -10.65 10.93 4.91
C PHE A 66 -11.59 12.07 4.47
N ASP A 67 -11.13 12.97 3.61
CA ASP A 67 -11.95 14.08 3.10
C ASP A 67 -13.13 13.57 2.26
N TYR A 68 -12.94 12.50 1.49
CA TYR A 68 -14.01 11.86 0.73
C TYR A 68 -15.07 11.24 1.64
N SER A 69 -14.65 10.47 2.65
CA SER A 69 -15.54 9.83 3.62
C SER A 69 -16.34 10.89 4.41
N LEU A 70 -15.68 11.95 4.87
CA LEU A 70 -16.34 13.08 5.53
C LEU A 70 -17.46 13.71 4.69
N LYS A 71 -17.23 13.86 3.37
CA LYS A 71 -18.20 14.48 2.45
C LYS A 71 -19.35 13.56 2.05
N THR A 72 -19.19 12.24 2.13
CA THR A 72 -20.14 11.28 1.53
C THR A 72 -20.88 10.45 2.56
N SER A 73 -20.17 9.79 3.46
CA SER A 73 -20.74 8.81 4.40
C SER A 73 -20.80 9.35 5.84
N GLY A 74 -19.92 10.29 6.19
CA GLY A 74 -19.75 10.79 7.54
C GLY A 74 -19.08 9.76 8.46
N LEU A 75 -18.22 10.25 9.37
CA LEU A 75 -17.50 9.40 10.31
C LEU A 75 -18.39 9.03 11.51
N SER A 76 -19.28 8.05 11.34
CA SER A 76 -20.17 7.57 12.41
C SER A 76 -19.72 6.25 13.05
N LEU A 77 -18.86 5.49 12.37
CA LEU A 77 -18.34 4.19 12.82
C LEU A 77 -16.90 4.05 12.35
N LEU A 78 -16.01 3.62 13.25
CA LEU A 78 -14.61 3.36 12.97
C LEU A 78 -14.39 1.85 13.06
N LEU A 79 -14.56 1.14 11.95
CA LEU A 79 -14.20 -0.27 11.91
C LEU A 79 -12.68 -0.34 11.69
N TYR A 80 -11.99 -1.08 12.55
CA TYR A 80 -10.55 -1.26 12.42
C TYR A 80 -10.24 -2.68 11.93
N HIS A 81 -9.48 -2.80 10.84
CA HIS A 81 -8.87 -4.06 10.43
C HIS A 81 -7.39 -4.04 10.80
N VAL A 82 -6.90 -5.09 11.47
CA VAL A 82 -5.48 -5.26 11.78
C VAL A 82 -4.96 -6.49 11.06
N THR A 83 -3.98 -6.28 10.18
CA THR A 83 -3.24 -7.36 9.50
C THR A 83 -1.81 -7.40 10.03
N THR A 84 -1.29 -8.59 10.26
CA THR A 84 0.12 -8.79 10.63
C THR A 84 0.87 -9.31 9.42
N LEU A 85 1.91 -8.60 8.98
CA LEU A 85 2.85 -9.05 7.96
C LEU A 85 4.05 -9.70 8.66
N CYS A 86 4.23 -11.01 8.46
CA CYS A 86 5.35 -11.77 9.01
C CYS A 86 6.53 -11.76 8.04
N PHE A 87 7.74 -11.48 8.54
CA PHE A 87 8.96 -11.50 7.73
C PHE A 87 9.99 -12.43 8.36
N GLU A 88 10.63 -13.27 7.55
CA GLU A 88 11.84 -14.00 7.97
C GLU A 88 13.02 -13.01 7.97
N ALA A 89 13.23 -12.37 9.11
CA ALA A 89 14.26 -11.36 9.29
C ALA A 89 15.04 -11.63 10.58
N GLY A 90 16.36 -11.73 10.49
CA GLY A 90 17.19 -12.05 11.64
C GLY A 90 17.23 -10.97 12.73
N ASN A 91 16.90 -9.71 12.40
CA ASN A 91 16.97 -8.56 13.31
C ASN A 91 15.74 -7.65 13.17
N GLU A 92 15.36 -7.00 14.26
CA GLU A 92 14.38 -5.90 14.29
C GLU A 92 14.86 -4.66 13.53
N ASP A 93 13.91 -3.82 13.12
CA ASP A 93 14.17 -2.44 12.70
C ASP A 93 13.02 -1.51 13.14
N ASP A 94 12.98 -0.29 12.63
CA ASP A 94 11.96 0.72 13.00
C ASP A 94 10.52 0.25 12.74
N LEU A 95 10.30 -0.62 11.76
CA LEU A 95 8.98 -1.13 11.38
C LEU A 95 8.73 -2.55 11.87
N ARG A 96 9.78 -3.38 11.89
CA ARG A 96 9.72 -4.81 12.19
C ARG A 96 10.09 -5.04 13.66
N LYS A 97 9.11 -5.38 14.50
CA LYS A 97 9.30 -5.63 15.95
C LYS A 97 8.90 -7.06 16.32
N VAL A 98 9.64 -7.67 17.23
CA VAL A 98 9.37 -9.00 17.81
C VAL A 98 8.30 -8.86 18.90
N GLY A 99 7.47 -9.89 19.08
CA GLY A 99 6.61 -10.02 20.26
C GLY A 99 5.16 -9.52 20.14
N PHE A 100 4.73 -9.04 18.97
CA PHE A 100 3.31 -8.70 18.74
C PHE A 100 2.44 -9.87 18.28
N SER A 101 3.03 -11.04 18.04
CA SER A 101 2.31 -12.25 17.68
C SER A 101 1.72 -12.96 18.91
N LYS A 102 0.46 -13.39 18.81
CA LYS A 102 -0.20 -14.28 19.79
C LYS A 102 0.54 -15.62 20.00
N GLU A 103 1.44 -15.98 19.07
CA GLU A 103 2.18 -17.24 19.02
C GLU A 103 3.64 -17.12 19.51
N ARG A 104 4.06 -15.95 20.01
CA ARG A 104 5.45 -15.70 20.46
C ARG A 104 6.52 -16.03 19.40
N ARG A 105 6.23 -15.74 18.13
CA ARG A 105 7.23 -15.92 17.06
C ARG A 105 8.40 -14.95 17.27
N VAL A 106 9.61 -15.46 17.05
CA VAL A 106 10.88 -14.72 17.16
C VAL A 106 11.08 -13.81 15.95
N ASP A 107 10.41 -14.12 14.84
CA ASP A 107 10.50 -13.36 13.60
C ASP A 107 9.82 -11.99 13.73
N PRO A 108 10.49 -10.88 13.36
CA PRO A 108 9.94 -9.54 13.38
C PRO A 108 8.69 -9.39 12.50
N GLN A 109 7.72 -8.61 12.95
CA GLN A 109 6.43 -8.42 12.26
C GLN A 109 6.11 -6.94 12.08
N ILE A 110 5.31 -6.63 11.05
CA ILE A 110 4.70 -5.31 10.84
C ILE A 110 3.20 -5.43 11.07
N ILE A 111 2.64 -4.57 11.92
CA ILE A 111 1.19 -4.48 12.14
C ILE A 111 0.64 -3.33 11.30
N VAL A 112 -0.34 -3.64 10.47
CA VAL A 112 -1.04 -2.65 9.65
C VAL A 112 -2.45 -2.51 10.19
N GLY A 113 -2.81 -1.29 10.61
CA GLY A 113 -4.18 -0.92 10.98
C GLY A 113 -4.83 -0.10 9.87
N LEU A 114 -6.03 -0.48 9.46
CA LEU A 114 -6.89 0.27 8.54
C LEU A 114 -8.16 0.70 9.25
N LEU A 115 -8.45 1.99 9.23
CA LEU A 115 -9.73 2.54 9.68
C LEU A 115 -10.65 2.61 8.47
N VAL A 116 -11.93 2.27 8.64
CA VAL A 116 -12.94 2.42 7.58
C VAL A 116 -14.23 2.99 8.15
N ASP A 117 -14.98 3.66 7.30
CA ASP A 117 -16.29 4.23 7.59
C ASP A 117 -17.41 3.18 7.62
N ARG A 118 -18.65 3.63 7.83
CA ARG A 118 -19.84 2.75 7.93
C ARG A 118 -20.15 1.93 6.66
N THR A 119 -19.62 2.35 5.52
CA THR A 119 -19.77 1.64 4.23
C THR A 119 -18.60 0.69 3.95
N GLY A 120 -17.58 0.70 4.82
CA GLY A 120 -16.34 -0.06 4.62
C GLY A 120 -15.31 0.67 3.77
N PHE A 121 -15.52 1.95 3.46
CA PHE A 121 -14.55 2.76 2.73
C PHE A 121 -13.47 3.29 3.70
N PRO A 122 -12.16 3.23 3.34
CA PRO A 122 -11.07 3.71 4.19
C PRO A 122 -11.12 5.18 4.63
#